data_AF-A0A4Q1IF76-F1
#
_entry.id   AF-A0A4Q1IF76-F1
#
_cell.length_a   1.000
_cell.length_b   1.000
_cell.length_c   1.000
_cell.angle_alpha   90.00
_cell.angle_beta   90.00
_cell.angle_gamma   90.00
#
_symmetry.space_group_name_H-M   'P 1'
#
loop_
_entity.id
_entity.type
_entity.pdbx_description
1 polymer ?
#
loop_
_entity_poly.entity_id
_entity_poly.type
_entity_poly.pdbx_seq_one_letter_code
_entity_poly.pdbx_strand_id
1 'polypeptide(L)'
;MNRKLHVRFFLIIVALFYSKSFFGQNFEIIADNVSKRRAITDTIQSGNFTLGVNSNGGGYITEVSIPGIGNTMGIQAQRYGRGGQSSIRDLSRGGQYNPTQAGFSDEGGTVCEVVKTNGKIVVPSRGCALYNGDGQFDYTRWENIVSDHPNIVDNNNDQDNIEEENLSVTINGITYTQQAAEVYSDFDFYCEYENIKNTANLSIPAIRHYLEYRFVRSSTLPNSPMNQFNIPALTAVGKWSPDKLPTDISTQFPEGIYPGSTTNLNYVSYSWSIRTDVAIWNPIYRYAQKNDNSWEIVQRQGTFNGDISNYKLRFIVADSNNENSGHALGFYLPDTTINTFDVVGINESDGSEAYSDDRTTENFYLDIPYRTPSMSWIGFRKRFKGLIDKSILSATNPGVYEKFRQESILLYGTPAQIKTAFTQLDTYYQTLSNPEFTLKDSSQFEMYPNPTNTDIHLKLNSNESKIEVFNLLGVKIYEALEFSNQTKIPIHQFKETGLYFVRVNNTLKKLVIY
;
A
#
# COMPACT_ATOMS: atom_id res chain seq x y z
N MET A 1 -20.62 1.87 -62.14
CA MET A 1 -19.25 2.42 -62.25
C MET A 1 -19.00 3.21 -60.97
N ASN A 2 -18.39 2.59 -59.94
CA ASN A 2 -16.99 2.80 -59.51
C ASN A 2 -16.72 4.24 -59.03
N ARG A 3 -16.14 4.56 -57.87
CA ARG A 3 -15.39 3.80 -56.84
C ARG A 3 -15.02 4.80 -55.71
N LYS A 4 -14.80 4.29 -54.48
CA LYS A 4 -14.16 4.92 -53.27
C LYS A 4 -15.09 5.79 -52.41
N LEU A 5 -15.54 5.44 -51.21
CA LEU A 5 -15.00 4.62 -50.10
C LEU A 5 -13.57 5.03 -49.69
N HIS A 6 -13.45 5.88 -48.65
CA HIS A 6 -12.48 5.79 -47.53
C HIS A 6 -12.42 7.09 -46.69
N VAL A 7 -12.67 6.93 -45.37
CA VAL A 7 -12.09 7.68 -44.23
C VAL A 7 -12.55 9.15 -44.09
N ARG A 8 -13.35 9.54 -43.09
CA ARG A 8 -12.98 9.70 -41.67
C ARG A 8 -14.21 9.54 -40.74
N PHE A 9 -14.35 8.35 -40.16
CA PHE A 9 -14.98 8.16 -38.85
C PHE A 9 -13.89 8.50 -37.82
N PHE A 10 -13.89 9.69 -37.25
CA PHE A 10 -12.89 10.10 -36.26
C PHE A 10 -13.56 10.18 -34.88
N LEU A 11 -13.33 9.12 -34.10
CA LEU A 11 -13.30 9.07 -32.64
C LEU A 11 -14.40 9.84 -31.88
N ILE A 12 -15.57 9.20 -31.77
CA ILE A 12 -16.25 9.14 -30.49
C ILE A 12 -15.51 8.08 -29.66
N ILE A 13 -14.30 8.42 -29.20
CA ILE A 13 -13.77 7.90 -27.95
C ILE A 13 -14.29 8.87 -26.89
N VAL A 14 -15.60 8.84 -26.68
CA VAL A 14 -16.13 9.25 -25.39
C VAL A 14 -15.58 8.24 -24.41
N ALA A 15 -14.90 8.79 -23.41
CA ALA A 15 -14.33 8.16 -22.25
C ALA A 15 -15.25 7.11 -21.61
N LEU A 16 -15.31 5.94 -22.25
CA LEU A 16 -15.34 4.67 -21.56
C LEU A 16 -13.94 4.44 -20.99
N PHE A 17 -13.51 5.32 -20.09
CA PHE A 17 -12.98 4.81 -18.84
C PHE A 17 -14.16 4.10 -18.18
N TYR A 18 -14.51 2.92 -18.71
CA TYR A 18 -14.95 1.87 -17.86
C TYR A 18 -13.92 1.89 -16.74
N SER A 19 -14.35 2.31 -15.55
CA SER A 19 -14.00 1.60 -14.35
C SER A 19 -14.05 0.13 -14.76
N LYS A 20 -12.91 -0.44 -15.18
CA LYS A 20 -12.75 -1.86 -15.09
C LYS A 20 -12.93 -2.06 -13.61
N SER A 21 -14.15 -2.45 -13.22
CA SER A 21 -14.36 -3.23 -12.04
C SER A 21 -13.30 -4.30 -12.17
N PHE A 22 -12.19 -4.13 -11.46
CA PHE A 22 -11.10 -5.09 -11.48
C PHE A 22 -11.71 -6.30 -10.78
N PHE A 23 -12.34 -7.16 -11.59
CA PHE A 23 -12.84 -8.44 -11.14
C PHE A 23 -11.68 -9.11 -10.42
N GLY A 24 -11.94 -9.56 -9.18
CA GLY A 24 -10.90 -10.18 -8.36
C GLY A 24 -10.27 -11.35 -9.12
N GLN A 25 -8.94 -11.44 -9.10
CA GLN A 25 -8.22 -12.49 -9.79
C GLN A 25 -8.55 -13.86 -9.17
N ASN A 26 -8.46 -14.93 -9.97
CA ASN A 26 -8.55 -16.29 -9.46
C ASN A 26 -7.43 -16.53 -8.45
N PHE A 27 -7.76 -17.19 -7.35
CA PHE A 27 -6.77 -17.60 -6.37
C PHE A 27 -6.20 -18.96 -6.76
N GLU A 28 -4.88 -19.04 -6.81
CA GLU A 28 -4.17 -20.28 -7.10
C GLU A 28 -2.89 -20.29 -6.27
N ILE A 29 -2.70 -21.38 -5.52
CA ILE A 29 -1.41 -21.71 -4.94
C ILE A 29 -0.71 -22.75 -5.81
N ILE A 30 0.60 -22.62 -5.96
CA ILE A 30 1.42 -23.54 -6.73
C ILE A 30 2.48 -24.19 -5.84
N ALA A 31 2.76 -25.46 -6.13
CA ALA A 31 3.78 -26.27 -5.46
C ALA A 31 5.21 -25.75 -5.66
N ASP A 32 6.18 -26.35 -4.96
CA ASP A 32 7.60 -26.01 -5.11
C ASP A 32 8.02 -26.12 -6.58
N ASN A 33 8.49 -25.00 -7.10
CA ASN A 33 9.09 -24.93 -8.40
C ASN A 33 10.22 -23.90 -8.38
N VAL A 34 11.45 -24.40 -8.30
CA VAL A 34 12.66 -23.57 -8.17
C VAL A 34 12.78 -22.55 -9.31
N SER A 35 12.41 -22.90 -10.55
CA SER A 35 12.52 -21.97 -11.67
C SER A 35 11.44 -20.88 -11.59
N LYS A 36 10.19 -21.24 -11.29
CA LYS A 36 9.10 -20.27 -11.09
C LYS A 36 9.36 -19.35 -9.91
N ARG A 37 9.81 -19.89 -8.78
CA ARG A 37 10.08 -19.12 -7.55
C ARG A 37 11.13 -18.04 -7.75
N ARG A 38 12.15 -18.32 -8.58
CA ARG A 38 13.24 -17.39 -8.88
C ARG A 38 13.00 -16.52 -10.11
N ALA A 39 11.86 -16.69 -10.78
CA ALA A 39 11.54 -15.93 -11.97
C ALA A 39 11.41 -14.43 -11.66
N ILE A 40 11.83 -13.63 -12.64
CA ILE A 40 11.49 -12.21 -12.74
C ILE A 40 10.53 -12.14 -13.91
N THR A 41 9.24 -12.04 -13.61
CA THR A 41 8.20 -12.07 -14.64
C THR A 41 7.98 -10.67 -15.22
N ASP A 42 8.15 -9.66 -14.37
CA ASP A 42 7.89 -8.27 -14.71
C ASP A 42 8.89 -7.35 -14.01
N THR A 43 9.21 -6.23 -14.65
CA THR A 43 10.23 -5.29 -14.17
C THR A 43 9.79 -3.85 -14.37
N ILE A 44 10.08 -3.00 -13.39
CA ILE A 44 9.98 -1.56 -13.48
C ILE A 44 11.36 -0.94 -13.35
N GLN A 45 11.62 0.08 -14.18
CA GLN A 45 12.90 0.76 -14.24
C GLN A 45 12.77 2.23 -13.85
N SER A 46 13.75 2.73 -13.11
CA SER A 46 13.97 4.14 -12.85
C SER A 46 15.43 4.46 -13.19
N GLY A 47 15.67 5.06 -14.36
CA GLY A 47 17.03 5.14 -14.91
C GLY A 47 17.65 3.74 -15.06
N ASN A 48 18.83 3.53 -14.47
CA ASN A 48 19.52 2.23 -14.52
C ASN A 48 19.18 1.31 -13.33
N PHE A 49 18.36 1.77 -12.38
CA PHE A 49 17.90 0.95 -11.25
C PHE A 49 16.64 0.18 -11.64
N THR A 50 16.63 -1.14 -11.40
CA THR A 50 15.50 -2.02 -11.76
C THR A 50 14.96 -2.73 -10.53
N LEU A 51 13.64 -2.74 -10.38
CA LEU A 51 12.93 -3.65 -9.50
C LEU A 51 12.17 -4.66 -10.35
N GLY A 52 12.31 -5.94 -10.02
CA GLY A 52 11.57 -7.01 -10.67
C GLY A 52 10.69 -7.77 -9.69
N VAL A 53 9.54 -8.21 -10.17
CA VAL A 53 8.51 -8.93 -9.41
C VAL A 53 8.24 -10.29 -10.02
N ASN A 54 7.57 -11.15 -9.26
CA ASN A 54 7.22 -12.50 -9.69
C ASN A 54 5.72 -12.78 -9.58
N SER A 55 5.10 -12.99 -10.73
CA SER A 55 3.68 -13.33 -10.86
C SER A 55 3.31 -14.71 -10.30
N ASN A 56 4.29 -15.59 -10.06
CA ASN A 56 4.08 -16.88 -9.39
C ASN A 56 4.14 -16.78 -7.86
N GLY A 57 4.48 -15.59 -7.33
CA GLY A 57 4.62 -15.31 -5.90
C GLY A 57 3.90 -14.02 -5.51
N GLY A 58 2.72 -13.79 -6.07
CA GLY A 58 1.84 -12.71 -5.67
C GLY A 58 2.40 -11.31 -5.96
N GLY A 59 3.33 -11.22 -6.90
CA GLY A 59 4.01 -10.00 -7.29
C GLY A 59 5.07 -9.53 -6.30
N TYR A 60 5.56 -10.41 -5.41
CA TYR A 60 6.68 -10.07 -4.54
C TYR A 60 7.93 -9.71 -5.33
N ILE A 61 8.78 -8.87 -4.75
CA ILE A 61 10.03 -8.38 -5.35
C ILE A 61 11.04 -9.54 -5.37
N THR A 62 11.43 -9.97 -6.56
CA THR A 62 12.47 -10.99 -6.81
C THR A 62 13.75 -10.43 -7.40
N GLU A 63 13.75 -9.15 -7.75
CA GLU A 63 14.91 -8.43 -8.22
C GLU A 63 15.01 -7.03 -7.62
N VAL A 64 16.20 -6.74 -7.10
CA VAL A 64 16.69 -5.39 -6.81
C VAL A 64 18.02 -5.26 -7.53
N SER A 65 17.97 -4.73 -8.77
CA SER A 65 19.11 -4.66 -9.66
C SER A 65 19.82 -3.31 -9.54
N ILE A 66 21.03 -3.36 -8.99
CA ILE A 66 21.86 -2.18 -8.77
C ILE A 66 22.88 -2.04 -9.92
N PRO A 67 23.00 -0.87 -10.56
CA PRO A 67 24.04 -0.63 -11.56
C PRO A 67 25.44 -0.99 -11.06
N GLY A 68 26.17 -1.79 -11.83
CA GLY A 68 27.51 -2.28 -11.49
C GLY A 68 27.54 -3.55 -10.63
N ILE A 69 26.43 -3.92 -9.97
CA ILE A 69 26.31 -5.11 -9.12
C ILE A 69 25.39 -6.16 -9.75
N GLY A 70 24.26 -5.75 -10.33
CA GLY A 70 23.19 -6.63 -10.80
C GLY A 70 22.15 -6.93 -9.72
N ASN A 71 21.39 -8.01 -9.88
CA ASN A 71 20.32 -8.40 -8.96
C ASN A 71 20.89 -8.89 -7.61
N THR A 72 20.63 -8.12 -6.55
CA THR A 72 21.14 -8.37 -5.20
C THR A 72 20.36 -9.40 -4.38
N MET A 73 19.19 -9.86 -4.85
CA MET A 73 18.32 -10.76 -4.09
C MET A 73 18.88 -12.20 -4.02
N GLY A 74 19.49 -12.70 -5.11
CA GLY A 74 20.15 -14.01 -5.16
C GLY A 74 19.28 -15.22 -4.76
N ILE A 75 19.91 -16.39 -4.62
CA ILE A 75 19.18 -17.63 -4.30
C ILE A 75 18.65 -17.63 -2.85
N GLN A 76 19.28 -16.86 -1.97
CA GLN A 76 18.90 -16.80 -0.56
C GLN A 76 17.57 -16.06 -0.38
N ALA A 77 17.36 -14.95 -1.09
CA ALA A 77 16.14 -14.16 -0.98
C ALA A 77 15.08 -14.49 -2.03
N GLN A 78 15.42 -15.14 -3.16
CA GLN A 78 14.44 -15.56 -4.17
C GLN A 78 13.65 -16.80 -3.74
N ARG A 79 12.90 -16.66 -2.64
CA ARG A 79 11.88 -17.59 -2.17
C ARG A 79 10.60 -16.83 -1.83
N TYR A 80 9.44 -17.49 -1.94
CA TYR A 80 8.16 -16.80 -1.74
C TYR A 80 8.09 -16.15 -0.36
N GLY A 81 8.44 -16.83 0.74
CA GLY A 81 8.54 -16.24 2.09
C GLY A 81 9.75 -15.32 2.36
N ARG A 82 10.69 -15.16 1.43
CA ARG A 82 11.98 -14.47 1.66
C ARG A 82 12.28 -13.28 0.76
N GLY A 83 11.63 -13.10 -0.38
CA GLY A 83 11.92 -11.93 -1.22
C GLY A 83 11.40 -10.64 -0.63
N GLY A 84 11.38 -9.58 -1.45
CA GLY A 84 10.84 -8.31 -1.01
C GLY A 84 9.32 -8.36 -0.99
N GLN A 85 8.72 -8.27 0.20
CA GLN A 85 7.29 -8.48 0.39
C GLN A 85 6.78 -7.77 1.64
N SER A 86 5.46 -7.75 1.76
CA SER A 86 4.79 -7.43 3.02
C SER A 86 4.04 -8.61 3.61
N SER A 87 3.72 -8.50 4.90
CA SER A 87 2.83 -9.40 5.63
C SER A 87 2.17 -8.69 6.81
N ILE A 88 0.98 -9.12 7.19
CA ILE A 88 0.32 -8.74 8.45
C ILE A 88 0.14 -9.99 9.31
N ARG A 89 0.36 -9.86 10.62
CA ARG A 89 0.25 -10.97 11.58
C ARG A 89 -0.62 -10.57 12.76
N ASP A 90 -1.57 -11.42 13.13
CA ASP A 90 -2.37 -11.26 14.34
C ASP A 90 -1.58 -11.70 15.58
N LEU A 91 -1.28 -10.78 16.49
CA LEU A 91 -0.50 -11.10 17.68
C LEU A 91 -1.32 -11.74 18.80
N SER A 92 -2.65 -11.61 18.81
CA SER A 92 -3.50 -12.42 19.71
C SER A 92 -3.45 -13.90 19.38
N ARG A 93 -3.16 -14.21 18.12
CA ARG A 93 -2.91 -15.57 17.61
C ARG A 93 -1.43 -15.93 17.57
N GLY A 94 -0.59 -15.27 18.35
CA GLY A 94 0.85 -15.55 18.41
C GLY A 94 1.58 -15.35 17.09
N GLY A 95 1.00 -14.55 16.18
CA GLY A 95 1.50 -14.31 14.83
C GLY A 95 1.31 -15.47 13.85
N GLN A 96 0.46 -16.46 14.17
CA GLN A 96 0.20 -17.63 13.33
C GLN A 96 -0.77 -17.29 12.17
N TYR A 97 -1.83 -16.52 12.43
CA TYR A 97 -2.65 -15.97 11.35
C TYR A 97 -1.87 -14.89 10.62
N ASN A 98 -1.37 -15.23 9.43
CA ASN A 98 -0.38 -14.44 8.69
C ASN A 98 -0.70 -14.33 7.19
N PRO A 99 -1.68 -13.49 6.80
CA PRO A 99 -1.88 -13.14 5.40
C PRO A 99 -0.62 -12.49 4.81
N THR A 100 -0.15 -13.05 3.70
CA THR A 100 1.05 -12.56 3.03
C THR A 100 0.81 -12.30 1.55
N GLN A 101 1.64 -11.43 0.99
CA GLN A 101 1.69 -11.21 -0.45
C GLN A 101 2.13 -12.48 -1.19
N ALA A 102 3.18 -13.18 -0.73
CA ALA A 102 3.97 -14.00 -1.63
C ALA A 102 3.51 -15.45 -1.84
N GLY A 103 2.89 -16.07 -0.83
CA GLY A 103 2.54 -17.49 -0.91
C GLY A 103 2.30 -18.17 0.43
N PHE A 104 2.04 -19.47 0.39
CA PHE A 104 1.79 -20.32 1.55
C PHE A 104 3.08 -20.68 2.31
N SER A 105 4.22 -20.85 1.63
CA SER A 105 5.48 -21.21 2.29
C SER A 105 6.68 -20.63 1.56
N ASP A 106 7.89 -21.04 1.91
CA ASP A 106 9.08 -20.68 1.12
C ASP A 106 9.05 -21.32 -0.28
N GLU A 107 8.33 -22.42 -0.43
CA GLU A 107 8.21 -23.24 -1.64
C GLU A 107 6.86 -23.05 -2.36
N GLY A 108 5.78 -22.80 -1.61
CA GLY A 108 4.44 -22.61 -2.14
C GLY A 108 4.10 -21.15 -2.45
N GLY A 109 3.91 -20.82 -3.72
CA GLY A 109 3.64 -19.44 -4.18
C GLY A 109 2.16 -19.18 -4.47
N THR A 110 1.71 -17.92 -4.43
CA THR A 110 0.37 -17.53 -4.92
C THR A 110 0.47 -16.90 -6.31
N VAL A 111 -0.29 -17.37 -7.28
CA VAL A 111 -0.27 -16.80 -8.63
C VAL A 111 -1.02 -15.46 -8.66
N CYS A 112 -0.53 -14.54 -9.48
CA CYS A 112 -1.22 -13.28 -9.78
C CYS A 112 -0.98 -12.82 -11.22
N GLU A 113 -1.89 -12.01 -11.72
CA GLU A 113 -1.70 -11.12 -12.86
C GLU A 113 -0.85 -9.90 -12.43
N VAL A 114 -0.01 -9.47 -13.35
CA VAL A 114 0.77 -8.23 -13.24
C VAL A 114 0.43 -7.36 -14.44
N VAL A 115 -0.12 -6.17 -14.18
CA VAL A 115 -0.52 -5.21 -15.22
C VAL A 115 0.55 -4.14 -15.33
N LYS A 116 1.16 -4.02 -16.52
CA LYS A 116 2.13 -2.98 -16.84
C LYS A 116 1.46 -1.77 -17.49
N THR A 117 1.78 -0.59 -17.00
CA THR A 117 1.44 0.70 -17.63
C THR A 117 2.70 1.55 -17.74
N ASN A 118 2.60 2.73 -18.36
CA ASN A 118 3.77 3.59 -18.52
C ASN A 118 4.26 4.09 -17.14
N GLY A 119 5.47 3.67 -16.75
CA GLY A 119 6.09 4.06 -15.48
C GLY A 119 5.51 3.38 -14.24
N LYS A 120 4.63 2.39 -14.38
CA LYS A 120 3.98 1.70 -13.25
C LYS A 120 3.74 0.22 -13.53
N ILE A 121 3.85 -0.60 -12.49
CA ILE A 121 3.39 -1.97 -12.43
C ILE A 121 2.32 -2.06 -11.35
N VAL A 122 1.23 -2.77 -11.65
CA VAL A 122 0.12 -2.99 -10.71
C VAL A 122 -0.09 -4.48 -10.55
N VAL A 123 -0.25 -4.93 -9.31
CA VAL A 123 -0.87 -6.22 -8.98
C VAL A 123 -2.31 -5.90 -8.58
N PRO A 124 -3.30 -6.17 -9.46
CA PRO A 124 -4.70 -5.93 -9.12
C PRO A 124 -5.14 -6.71 -7.89
N SER A 125 -6.27 -6.32 -7.29
CA SER A 125 -6.84 -7.01 -6.11
C SER A 125 -6.96 -8.51 -6.35
N ARG A 126 -6.47 -9.31 -5.41
CA ARG A 126 -6.55 -10.77 -5.42
C ARG A 126 -6.56 -11.33 -4.00
N GLY A 127 -6.98 -12.58 -3.84
CA GLY A 127 -6.86 -13.29 -2.56
C GLY A 127 -5.41 -13.47 -2.10
N CYS A 128 -5.20 -13.36 -0.79
CA CYS A 128 -3.94 -13.68 -0.11
C CYS A 128 -3.95 -15.11 0.43
N ALA A 129 -2.81 -15.79 0.34
CA ALA A 129 -2.58 -17.00 1.10
C ALA A 129 -2.20 -16.66 2.55
N LEU A 130 -2.59 -17.55 3.47
CA LEU A 130 -2.02 -17.65 4.81
C LEU A 130 -0.65 -18.33 4.69
N TYR A 131 0.35 -17.83 5.41
CA TYR A 131 1.70 -18.36 5.37
C TYR A 131 1.99 -19.32 6.53
N ASN A 132 2.45 -20.54 6.22
CA ASN A 132 2.91 -21.56 7.16
C ASN A 132 4.42 -21.92 6.98
N GLY A 133 5.23 -21.05 6.39
CA GLY A 133 6.66 -21.35 6.19
C GLY A 133 7.54 -21.19 7.43
N ASP A 134 6.99 -20.93 8.62
CA ASP A 134 7.76 -20.99 9.89
C ASP A 134 7.56 -22.30 10.67
N GLY A 135 6.57 -23.12 10.25
CA GLY A 135 6.31 -24.46 10.79
C GLY A 135 6.00 -24.46 12.29
N GLN A 136 5.33 -23.43 12.79
CA GLN A 136 5.02 -23.28 14.21
C GLN A 136 3.59 -23.65 14.61
N PHE A 137 2.68 -23.74 13.64
CA PHE A 137 1.30 -24.15 13.83
C PHE A 137 0.80 -24.75 12.53
N ASP A 138 0.36 -25.99 12.58
CA ASP A 138 -0.20 -26.69 11.45
C ASP A 138 -1.72 -26.54 11.42
N TYR A 139 -2.23 -25.95 10.34
CA TYR A 139 -3.66 -25.69 10.10
C TYR A 139 -4.11 -26.26 8.75
N THR A 140 -3.30 -27.11 8.12
CA THR A 140 -3.60 -27.65 6.79
C THR A 140 -3.68 -29.17 6.86
N ARG A 141 -4.89 -29.72 6.95
CA ARG A 141 -5.07 -31.18 6.82
C ARG A 141 -4.76 -31.65 5.41
N TRP A 142 -5.08 -30.84 4.41
CA TRP A 142 -4.83 -31.20 3.01
C TRP A 142 -3.47 -30.68 2.55
N GLU A 143 -2.58 -31.60 2.15
CA GLU A 143 -1.26 -31.28 1.60
C GLU A 143 -1.15 -31.60 0.10
N ASN A 144 -2.27 -31.48 -0.63
CA ASN A 144 -2.34 -31.92 -2.02
C ASN A 144 -1.59 -31.01 -3.01
N ILE A 145 -1.17 -29.80 -2.60
CA ILE A 145 -0.44 -28.84 -3.42
C ILE A 145 0.98 -28.61 -2.88
N VAL A 146 1.10 -28.29 -1.59
CA VAL A 146 2.38 -28.04 -0.91
C VAL A 146 2.41 -28.92 0.34
N SER A 147 3.50 -29.67 0.52
CA SER A 147 3.71 -30.46 1.74
C SER A 147 3.95 -29.57 2.94
N ASP A 148 3.79 -30.16 4.11
CA ASP A 148 4.08 -29.50 5.36
C ASP A 148 5.53 -29.03 5.53
N HIS A 149 5.67 -28.03 6.40
CA HIS A 149 6.98 -27.56 6.78
C HIS A 149 7.74 -28.70 7.49
N PRO A 150 9.04 -28.93 7.23
CA PRO A 150 9.82 -30.03 7.85
C PRO A 150 9.93 -30.03 9.39
N ASN A 151 9.39 -29.00 10.06
CA ASN A 151 9.35 -28.88 11.52
C ASN A 151 8.01 -29.32 12.09
N ILE A 152 6.98 -29.46 11.25
CA ILE A 152 5.72 -30.07 11.60
C ILE A 152 5.93 -31.57 11.48
N VAL A 153 5.68 -32.28 12.57
CA VAL A 153 5.79 -33.73 12.64
C VAL A 153 4.40 -34.25 12.95
N ASP A 154 3.61 -34.37 11.90
CA ASP A 154 2.27 -34.88 11.97
C ASP A 154 2.16 -36.10 11.03
N ASN A 155 1.15 -36.94 11.25
CA ASN A 155 0.87 -38.07 10.37
C ASN A 155 -0.33 -37.70 9.47
N ASN A 156 -0.30 -36.49 8.89
CA ASN A 156 -1.40 -35.86 8.17
C ASN A 156 -2.62 -35.54 9.07
N ASN A 157 -2.36 -35.03 10.27
CA ASN A 157 -3.39 -34.52 11.19
C ASN A 157 -2.98 -33.11 11.61
N ASP A 158 -3.77 -32.13 11.18
CA ASP A 158 -3.60 -30.74 11.54
C ASP A 158 -3.92 -30.48 13.04
N GLN A 159 -3.67 -29.26 13.50
CA GLN A 159 -3.75 -28.91 14.92
C GLN A 159 -5.00 -28.09 15.28
N ASP A 160 -5.83 -27.74 14.31
CA ASP A 160 -6.93 -26.80 14.54
C ASP A 160 -8.23 -27.45 15.06
N ASN A 161 -8.36 -28.77 14.89
CA ASN A 161 -9.51 -29.60 15.26
C ASN A 161 -10.82 -29.26 14.52
N ILE A 162 -10.72 -28.68 13.33
CA ILE A 162 -11.82 -28.43 12.41
C ILE A 162 -11.97 -29.63 11.47
N GLU A 163 -13.21 -29.90 11.09
CA GLU A 163 -13.53 -30.96 10.13
C GLU A 163 -13.41 -30.37 8.71
N GLU A 164 -12.33 -30.66 7.98
CA GLU A 164 -12.15 -30.11 6.61
C GLU A 164 -12.50 -31.05 5.44
N GLU A 165 -13.12 -32.22 5.65
CA GLU A 165 -13.51 -33.12 4.54
C GLU A 165 -14.45 -32.40 3.56
N ASN A 166 -15.31 -31.53 4.10
CA ASN A 166 -16.28 -30.75 3.32
C ASN A 166 -15.96 -29.25 3.31
N LEU A 167 -14.75 -28.85 3.71
CA LEU A 167 -14.38 -27.44 3.71
C LEU A 167 -14.36 -26.91 2.28
N SER A 168 -15.15 -25.88 2.05
CA SER A 168 -15.20 -25.17 0.78
C SER A 168 -15.41 -23.70 1.00
N VAL A 169 -14.75 -22.88 0.18
CA VAL A 169 -14.85 -21.43 0.22
C VAL A 169 -15.24 -20.94 -1.16
N THR A 170 -16.37 -20.22 -1.28
CA THR A 170 -16.83 -19.66 -2.56
C THR A 170 -16.59 -18.16 -2.61
N ILE A 171 -15.79 -17.72 -3.57
CA ILE A 171 -15.43 -16.31 -3.76
C ILE A 171 -15.60 -15.96 -5.24
N ASN A 172 -16.33 -14.89 -5.52
CA ASN A 172 -16.62 -14.42 -6.89
C ASN A 172 -17.19 -15.52 -7.81
N GLY A 173 -17.98 -16.45 -7.24
CA GLY A 173 -18.59 -17.56 -7.97
C GLY A 173 -17.66 -18.75 -8.24
N ILE A 174 -16.43 -18.74 -7.71
CA ILE A 174 -15.49 -19.86 -7.77
C ILE A 174 -15.42 -20.51 -6.40
N THR A 175 -15.63 -21.83 -6.36
CA THR A 175 -15.54 -22.64 -5.15
C THR A 175 -14.17 -23.31 -5.08
N TYR A 176 -13.45 -23.05 -4.00
CA TYR A 176 -12.20 -23.69 -3.62
C TYR A 176 -12.48 -24.78 -2.58
N THR A 177 -11.69 -25.86 -2.61
CA THR A 177 -11.78 -27.00 -1.68
C THR A 177 -10.38 -27.44 -1.28
N GLN A 178 -10.27 -28.32 -0.27
CA GLN A 178 -9.00 -28.87 0.22
C GLN A 178 -8.01 -27.75 0.60
N GLN A 179 -6.71 -27.94 0.34
CA GLN A 179 -5.66 -26.99 0.74
C GLN A 179 -5.92 -25.57 0.24
N ALA A 180 -6.49 -25.42 -0.96
CA ALA A 180 -6.81 -24.10 -1.49
C ALA A 180 -7.87 -23.36 -0.65
N ALA A 181 -8.81 -24.08 -0.03
CA ALA A 181 -9.79 -23.49 0.88
C ALA A 181 -9.18 -23.17 2.25
N GLU A 182 -8.32 -24.03 2.79
CA GLU A 182 -7.63 -23.84 4.08
C GLU A 182 -6.72 -22.60 4.07
N VAL A 183 -5.98 -22.40 2.97
CA VAL A 183 -4.96 -21.35 2.89
C VAL A 183 -5.49 -20.00 2.38
N TYR A 184 -6.69 -19.93 1.81
CA TYR A 184 -7.23 -18.68 1.25
C TYR A 184 -7.70 -17.76 2.38
N SER A 185 -6.92 -16.75 2.77
CA SER A 185 -7.27 -15.84 3.87
C SER A 185 -8.49 -14.92 3.62
N ASP A 186 -8.98 -14.31 4.69
CA ASP A 186 -10.05 -13.30 4.65
C ASP A 186 -9.62 -11.97 3.97
N PHE A 187 -8.35 -11.87 3.53
CA PHE A 187 -7.74 -10.67 2.99
C PHE A 187 -7.47 -10.74 1.50
N ASP A 188 -7.78 -9.63 0.81
CA ASP A 188 -7.26 -9.36 -0.53
C ASP A 188 -6.00 -8.50 -0.44
N PHE A 189 -5.09 -8.66 -1.41
CA PHE A 189 -3.91 -7.81 -1.58
C PHE A 189 -3.93 -7.07 -2.90
N TYR A 190 -3.45 -5.83 -2.85
CA TYR A 190 -3.25 -4.94 -3.98
C TYR A 190 -1.90 -4.25 -3.83
N CYS A 191 -1.15 -4.06 -4.92
CA CYS A 191 0.02 -3.20 -4.87
C CYS A 191 0.34 -2.50 -6.19
N GLU A 192 1.09 -1.41 -6.08
CA GLU A 192 1.63 -0.64 -7.20
C GLU A 192 3.12 -0.39 -6.98
N TYR A 193 3.91 -0.58 -8.02
CA TYR A 193 5.27 -0.09 -8.12
C TYR A 193 5.31 1.03 -9.16
N GLU A 194 5.81 2.21 -8.79
CA GLU A 194 5.77 3.40 -9.65
C GLU A 194 7.13 4.10 -9.69
N ASN A 195 7.62 4.40 -10.90
CA ASN A 195 8.80 5.22 -11.07
C ASN A 195 8.43 6.68 -10.83
N ILE A 196 8.80 7.20 -9.65
CA ILE A 196 8.46 8.56 -9.23
C ILE A 196 9.60 9.56 -9.47
N LYS A 197 10.72 9.15 -10.07
CA LYS A 197 11.89 10.03 -10.27
C LYS A 197 11.50 11.36 -10.90
N ASN A 198 10.79 11.34 -12.02
CA ASN A 198 10.43 12.56 -12.74
C ASN A 198 9.27 13.30 -12.06
N THR A 199 8.27 12.58 -11.55
CA THR A 199 7.10 13.14 -10.88
C THR A 199 7.46 13.90 -9.60
N ALA A 200 8.45 13.39 -8.85
CA ALA A 200 8.99 14.02 -7.65
C ALA A 200 10.24 14.88 -7.92
N ASN A 201 10.61 15.12 -9.18
CA ASN A 201 11.76 15.93 -9.60
C ASN A 201 13.09 15.54 -8.93
N LEU A 202 13.37 14.24 -8.88
CA LEU A 202 14.56 13.69 -8.25
C LEU A 202 15.71 13.52 -9.27
N SER A 203 16.93 13.79 -8.83
CA SER A 203 18.14 13.58 -9.64
C SER A 203 18.53 12.10 -9.76
N ILE A 204 18.10 11.28 -8.80
CA ILE A 204 18.41 9.84 -8.73
C ILE A 204 17.17 8.96 -8.97
N PRO A 205 17.37 7.69 -9.35
CA PRO A 205 16.31 6.70 -9.38
C PRO A 205 15.51 6.58 -8.09
N ALA A 206 14.19 6.47 -8.23
CA ALA A 206 13.26 6.25 -7.13
C ALA A 206 12.04 5.48 -7.60
N ILE A 207 11.68 4.42 -6.86
CA ILE A 207 10.49 3.62 -7.10
C ILE A 207 9.63 3.62 -5.83
N ARG A 208 8.39 4.11 -5.96
CA ARG A 208 7.36 4.03 -4.93
C ARG A 208 6.74 2.65 -4.95
N HIS A 209 6.51 2.08 -3.78
CA HIS A 209 5.72 0.89 -3.56
C HIS A 209 4.54 1.23 -2.68
N TYR A 210 3.33 1.15 -3.24
CA TYR A 210 2.07 1.27 -2.51
C TYR A 210 1.43 -0.10 -2.40
N LEU A 211 0.86 -0.41 -1.24
CA LEU A 211 0.19 -1.68 -1.02
C LEU A 211 -1.04 -1.55 -0.14
N GLU A 212 -1.92 -2.53 -0.23
CA GLU A 212 -3.12 -2.65 0.60
C GLU A 212 -3.37 -4.10 1.02
N TYR A 213 -3.80 -4.29 2.26
CA TYR A 213 -4.44 -5.50 2.75
C TYR A 213 -5.90 -5.19 3.06
N ARG A 214 -6.83 -5.79 2.32
CA ARG A 214 -8.26 -5.48 2.36
C ARG A 214 -9.01 -6.62 3.05
N PHE A 215 -9.62 -6.35 4.21
CA PHE A 215 -10.37 -7.33 4.99
C PHE A 215 -11.81 -7.48 4.48
N VAL A 216 -11.95 -8.05 3.28
CA VAL A 216 -13.19 -8.03 2.50
C VAL A 216 -14.13 -9.20 2.79
N ARG A 217 -13.66 -10.20 3.53
CA ARG A 217 -14.43 -11.40 3.91
C ARG A 217 -14.72 -11.40 5.40
N SER A 218 -15.88 -11.97 5.74
CA SER A 218 -16.36 -12.04 7.11
C SER A 218 -15.84 -13.30 7.80
N SER A 219 -15.21 -13.12 8.94
CA SER A 219 -14.66 -14.19 9.77
C SER A 219 -15.69 -14.86 10.67
N THR A 220 -16.94 -14.37 10.66
CA THR A 220 -18.07 -15.00 11.37
C THR A 220 -18.66 -16.20 10.63
N LEU A 221 -18.28 -16.43 9.37
CA LEU A 221 -18.75 -17.59 8.61
C LEU A 221 -18.10 -18.87 9.14
N PRO A 222 -18.83 -20.01 9.20
CA PRO A 222 -18.28 -21.26 9.74
C PRO A 222 -17.00 -21.74 9.03
N ASN A 223 -16.92 -21.51 7.72
CA ASN A 223 -15.80 -21.87 6.86
C ASN A 223 -14.78 -20.73 6.70
N SER A 224 -14.77 -19.72 7.58
CA SER A 224 -13.71 -18.71 7.55
C SER A 224 -12.37 -19.34 7.91
N PRO A 225 -11.30 -19.07 7.14
CA PRO A 225 -9.94 -19.51 7.45
C PRO A 225 -9.46 -19.03 8.81
N MET A 226 -9.97 -17.92 9.33
CA MET A 226 -9.59 -17.40 10.64
C MET A 226 -10.07 -18.32 11.79
N ASN A 227 -11.07 -19.18 11.55
CA ASN A 227 -11.54 -20.17 12.53
C ASN A 227 -10.51 -21.28 12.79
N GLN A 228 -9.66 -21.60 11.81
CA GLN A 228 -8.53 -22.53 11.96
C GLN A 228 -7.55 -22.07 13.06
N PHE A 229 -7.57 -20.77 13.39
CA PHE A 229 -6.75 -20.16 14.43
C PHE A 229 -7.57 -19.91 15.69
N ASN A 230 -8.26 -20.95 16.16
CA ASN A 230 -9.14 -20.90 17.32
C ASN A 230 -8.38 -20.98 18.66
N ILE A 231 -9.06 -20.58 19.73
CA ILE A 231 -8.48 -20.51 21.08
C ILE A 231 -8.00 -21.87 21.57
N PRO A 232 -8.79 -22.97 21.53
CA PRO A 232 -8.33 -24.29 21.95
C PRO A 232 -7.03 -24.74 21.26
N ALA A 233 -7.00 -24.70 19.93
CA ALA A 233 -5.86 -25.11 19.12
C ALA A 233 -4.60 -24.30 19.43
N LEU A 234 -4.71 -22.97 19.37
CA LEU A 234 -3.57 -22.09 19.64
C LEU A 234 -3.11 -22.14 21.11
N THR A 235 -4.01 -22.42 22.05
CA THR A 235 -3.63 -22.61 23.46
C THR A 235 -2.82 -23.89 23.63
N ALA A 236 -3.19 -24.99 22.94
CA ALA A 236 -2.49 -26.26 23.01
C ALA A 236 -1.02 -26.16 22.55
N VAL A 237 -0.73 -25.27 21.59
CA VAL A 237 0.64 -25.00 21.08
C VAL A 237 1.30 -23.77 21.70
N GLY A 238 0.69 -23.14 22.72
CA GLY A 238 1.24 -21.97 23.41
C GLY A 238 1.36 -20.71 22.54
N LYS A 239 0.48 -20.56 21.56
CA LYS A 239 0.41 -19.42 20.63
C LYS A 239 -0.75 -18.46 20.92
N TRP A 240 -1.75 -18.86 21.69
CA TRP A 240 -2.83 -17.96 22.09
C TRP A 240 -2.35 -16.89 23.09
N SER A 241 -2.58 -15.62 22.77
CA SER A 241 -2.14 -14.46 23.56
C SER A 241 -3.32 -13.52 23.86
N PRO A 242 -4.16 -13.82 24.86
CA PRO A 242 -5.37 -13.04 25.14
C PRO A 242 -5.08 -11.60 25.58
N ASP A 243 -3.87 -11.31 26.09
CA ASP A 243 -3.42 -9.96 26.42
C ASP A 243 -3.26 -9.04 25.20
N LYS A 244 -3.24 -9.62 23.99
CA LYS A 244 -3.20 -8.87 22.72
C LYS A 244 -4.58 -8.61 22.13
N LEU A 245 -5.65 -9.00 22.81
CA LEU A 245 -7.00 -8.53 22.46
C LEU A 245 -7.15 -7.10 22.99
N PRO A 246 -7.24 -6.08 22.11
CA PRO A 246 -7.42 -4.72 22.57
C PRO A 246 -8.80 -4.53 23.21
N THR A 247 -8.90 -3.68 24.22
CA THR A 247 -10.20 -3.27 24.76
C THR A 247 -11.03 -2.47 23.75
N ASP A 248 -10.34 -1.82 22.81
CA ASP A 248 -10.92 -1.15 21.65
C ASP A 248 -9.92 -1.13 20.49
N ILE A 249 -10.33 -1.66 19.34
CA ILE A 249 -9.53 -1.65 18.09
C ILE A 249 -9.46 -0.24 17.52
N SER A 250 -10.55 0.53 17.58
CA SER A 250 -10.56 1.89 17.06
C SER A 250 -9.74 2.85 17.95
N THR A 251 -9.28 3.94 17.35
CA THR A 251 -8.78 5.12 18.08
C THR A 251 -9.81 6.23 18.01
N GLN A 252 -10.29 6.55 16.80
CA GLN A 252 -11.31 7.57 16.57
C GLN A 252 -12.44 7.05 15.68
N PHE A 253 -12.11 6.28 14.64
CA PHE A 253 -13.08 5.77 13.68
C PHE A 253 -12.98 4.25 13.48
N PRO A 254 -14.11 3.57 13.20
CA PRO A 254 -15.48 4.10 13.22
C PRO A 254 -15.89 4.53 14.64
N GLU A 255 -16.88 5.42 14.76
CA GLU A 255 -17.37 5.86 16.07
C GLU A 255 -17.93 4.66 16.87
N GLY A 256 -17.59 4.59 18.15
CA GLY A 256 -17.99 3.50 19.04
C GLY A 256 -16.81 2.84 19.75
N ILE A 257 -17.07 1.73 20.42
CA ILE A 257 -16.05 0.87 21.03
C ILE A 257 -16.15 -0.49 20.34
N TYR A 258 -15.03 -0.96 19.79
CA TYR A 258 -14.95 -2.22 19.05
C TYR A 258 -13.90 -3.12 19.71
N PRO A 259 -14.27 -3.89 20.76
CA PRO A 259 -13.33 -4.76 21.44
C PRO A 259 -12.74 -5.82 20.51
N GLY A 260 -11.49 -6.20 20.77
CA GLY A 260 -10.83 -7.32 20.13
C GLY A 260 -11.61 -8.63 20.31
N SER A 261 -11.60 -9.47 19.29
CA SER A 261 -12.32 -10.74 19.29
C SER A 261 -11.66 -11.75 18.35
N THR A 262 -12.12 -13.00 18.37
CA THR A 262 -11.68 -14.04 17.43
C THR A 262 -12.18 -13.82 16.01
N THR A 263 -12.98 -12.80 15.71
CA THR A 263 -13.38 -12.48 14.33
C THR A 263 -12.58 -11.31 13.77
N ASN A 264 -11.95 -10.51 14.63
CA ASN A 264 -11.13 -9.37 14.24
C ASN A 264 -9.69 -9.80 13.97
N LEU A 265 -8.96 -8.93 13.26
CA LEU A 265 -7.50 -8.99 13.22
C LEU A 265 -6.96 -8.11 14.36
N ASN A 266 -6.34 -8.72 15.38
CA ASN A 266 -6.01 -8.03 16.63
C ASN A 266 -4.51 -7.71 16.73
N TYR A 267 -4.20 -6.53 17.28
CA TYR A 267 -2.86 -6.03 17.58
C TYR A 267 -1.81 -6.50 16.56
N VAL A 268 -1.85 -5.90 15.38
CA VAL A 268 -1.23 -6.43 14.18
C VAL A 268 0.24 -6.10 14.15
N SER A 269 1.08 -7.10 13.84
CA SER A 269 2.47 -6.88 13.44
C SER A 269 2.55 -6.84 11.92
N TYR A 270 2.77 -5.66 11.37
CA TYR A 270 3.04 -5.45 9.96
C TYR A 270 4.54 -5.46 9.65
N SER A 271 4.89 -6.04 8.51
CA SER A 271 6.22 -6.01 7.94
C SER A 271 6.17 -5.61 6.49
N TRP A 272 7.06 -4.72 6.08
CA TRP A 272 7.48 -4.58 4.69
C TRP A 272 8.99 -4.60 4.63
N SER A 273 9.56 -5.43 3.77
CA SER A 273 11.01 -5.60 3.75
C SER A 273 11.51 -6.20 2.47
N ILE A 274 12.78 -5.92 2.17
CA ILE A 274 13.59 -6.65 1.20
C ILE A 274 14.66 -7.47 1.91
N ARG A 275 15.23 -8.44 1.19
CA ARG A 275 16.33 -9.27 1.68
C ARG A 275 17.37 -9.37 0.58
N THR A 276 18.65 -9.21 0.93
CA THR A 276 19.75 -9.35 -0.04
C THR A 276 20.54 -10.62 0.23
N ASP A 277 21.02 -11.25 -0.83
CA ASP A 277 22.01 -12.31 -0.74
C ASP A 277 23.36 -11.69 -0.41
N VAL A 278 23.87 -12.00 0.78
CA VAL A 278 25.10 -11.43 1.32
C VAL A 278 26.31 -11.77 0.43
N ALA A 279 26.27 -12.88 -0.30
CA ALA A 279 27.34 -13.26 -1.22
C ALA A 279 27.36 -12.39 -2.49
N ILE A 280 26.25 -11.75 -2.84
CA ILE A 280 26.14 -10.86 -4.01
C ILE A 280 26.39 -9.42 -3.58
N TRP A 281 25.70 -8.96 -2.53
CA TRP A 281 25.84 -7.60 -2.04
C TRP A 281 25.63 -7.52 -0.53
N ASN A 282 26.69 -7.06 0.14
CA ASN A 282 26.73 -6.89 1.60
C ASN A 282 27.20 -5.46 1.93
N PRO A 283 26.28 -4.48 1.90
CA PRO A 283 26.64 -3.10 2.22
C PRO A 283 27.12 -3.00 3.67
N ILE A 284 28.27 -2.38 3.91
CA ILE A 284 28.95 -2.39 5.21
C ILE A 284 28.39 -1.32 6.16
N TYR A 285 27.85 -0.23 5.64
CA TYR A 285 27.48 0.95 6.43
C TYR A 285 25.98 1.21 6.42
N ARG A 286 25.47 1.74 7.54
CA ARG A 286 24.13 2.31 7.67
C ARG A 286 24.24 3.79 7.96
N TYR A 287 23.41 4.58 7.28
CA TYR A 287 23.14 5.96 7.60
C TYR A 287 21.71 6.06 8.13
N ALA A 288 21.57 6.45 9.39
CA ALA A 288 20.29 6.64 10.05
C ALA A 288 20.10 8.13 10.35
N GLN A 289 18.97 8.71 9.94
CA GLN A 289 18.68 10.11 10.26
C GLN A 289 17.95 10.19 11.60
N LYS A 290 18.52 10.94 12.54
CA LYS A 290 17.89 11.26 13.82
C LYS A 290 16.81 12.30 13.65
N ASN A 291 15.91 12.40 14.63
CA ASN A 291 14.81 13.38 14.62
C ASN A 291 15.29 14.84 14.61
N ASP A 292 16.49 15.11 15.13
CA ASP A 292 17.16 16.43 15.06
C ASP A 292 17.80 16.73 13.68
N ASN A 293 17.58 15.85 12.69
CA ASN A 293 18.15 15.86 11.34
C ASN A 293 19.63 15.49 11.24
N SER A 294 20.32 15.22 12.36
CA SER A 294 21.69 14.71 12.33
C SER A 294 21.73 13.29 11.76
N TRP A 295 22.87 12.94 11.15
CA TRP A 295 23.09 11.62 10.56
C TRP A 295 24.02 10.81 11.44
N GLU A 296 23.56 9.63 11.84
CA GLU A 296 24.41 8.61 12.43
C GLU A 296 24.90 7.66 11.34
N ILE A 297 26.22 7.46 11.27
CA ILE A 297 26.88 6.64 10.27
C ILE A 297 27.67 5.56 11.00
N VAL A 298 27.26 4.31 10.83
CA VAL A 298 27.84 3.18 11.57
C VAL A 298 28.06 2.00 10.65
N GLN A 299 29.05 1.17 10.99
CA GLN A 299 29.16 -0.14 10.37
C GLN A 299 27.99 -1.01 10.83
N ARG A 300 27.39 -1.74 9.89
CA ARG A 300 26.24 -2.62 10.13
C ARG A 300 26.70 -3.85 10.90
N GLN A 301 26.20 -3.99 12.13
CA GLN A 301 26.43 -5.15 12.99
C GLN A 301 25.16 -5.44 13.79
N GLY A 302 24.83 -6.72 13.95
CA GLY A 302 23.66 -7.16 14.71
C GLY A 302 22.33 -6.60 14.22
N THR A 303 21.29 -6.73 15.04
CA THR A 303 19.97 -6.16 14.76
C THR A 303 19.93 -4.70 15.16
N PHE A 304 19.48 -3.84 14.24
CA PHE A 304 19.19 -2.44 14.54
C PHE A 304 17.71 -2.12 14.36
N ASN A 305 17.14 -1.48 15.37
CA ASN A 305 15.75 -1.00 15.38
C ASN A 305 15.76 0.53 15.39
N GLY A 306 15.47 1.14 14.25
CA GLY A 306 15.35 2.59 14.12
C GLY A 306 13.94 3.05 14.51
N ASP A 307 13.71 3.22 15.81
CA ASP A 307 12.41 3.65 16.35
C ASP A 307 12.15 5.15 16.18
N ILE A 308 10.88 5.51 15.95
CA ILE A 308 10.44 6.90 15.73
C ILE A 308 10.72 7.87 16.87
N SER A 309 10.93 7.39 18.10
CA SER A 309 11.35 8.25 19.22
C SER A 309 12.71 8.89 18.98
N ASN A 310 13.59 8.24 18.22
CA ASN A 310 14.98 8.68 18.00
C ASN A 310 15.28 8.99 16.53
N TYR A 311 14.62 8.31 15.60
CA TYR A 311 14.95 8.34 14.17
C TYR A 311 13.75 8.70 13.31
N LYS A 312 14.02 9.39 12.21
CA LYS A 312 13.06 9.49 11.12
C LYS A 312 12.92 8.15 10.44
N LEU A 313 11.76 7.86 9.85
CA LEU A 313 11.50 6.63 9.08
C LEU A 313 12.14 6.69 7.67
N ARG A 314 13.43 7.00 7.64
CA ARG A 314 14.27 6.98 6.45
C ARG A 314 15.70 6.60 6.83
N PHE A 315 16.32 5.76 6.01
CA PHE A 315 17.68 5.31 6.25
C PHE A 315 18.34 4.81 4.96
N ILE A 316 19.66 4.64 5.00
CA ILE A 316 20.46 4.23 3.85
C ILE A 316 21.34 3.05 4.27
N VAL A 317 21.44 2.03 3.42
CA VAL A 317 22.52 1.02 3.49
C VAL A 317 23.48 1.24 2.34
N ALA A 318 24.79 1.21 2.61
CA ALA A 318 25.80 1.62 1.65
C ALA A 318 27.11 0.82 1.76
N ASP A 319 27.86 0.75 0.66
CA ASP A 319 29.19 0.13 0.62
C ASP A 319 30.24 0.90 1.41
N SER A 320 30.07 2.22 1.51
CA SER A 320 31.09 3.17 1.96
C SER A 320 30.53 4.13 3.01
N ASN A 321 31.40 4.57 3.92
CA ASN A 321 31.13 5.72 4.81
C ASN A 321 31.47 7.07 4.18
N ASN A 322 32.13 7.10 3.01
CA ASN A 322 32.29 8.30 2.21
C ASN A 322 31.02 8.53 1.37
N GLU A 323 30.30 9.60 1.70
CA GLU A 323 28.97 9.89 1.17
C GLU A 323 28.92 10.12 -0.34
N ASN A 324 30.04 10.42 -0.98
CA ASN A 324 30.13 10.70 -2.42
C ASN A 324 30.58 9.48 -3.24
N SER A 325 30.61 8.29 -2.65
CA SER A 325 31.16 7.07 -3.26
C SER A 325 30.36 5.83 -2.92
N GLY A 326 30.57 4.76 -3.69
CA GLY A 326 29.94 3.46 -3.46
C GLY A 326 28.48 3.40 -3.89
N HIS A 327 27.91 2.20 -3.81
CA HIS A 327 26.49 1.97 -4.05
C HIS A 327 25.73 2.08 -2.74
N ALA A 328 24.51 2.62 -2.82
CA ALA A 328 23.62 2.71 -1.68
C ALA A 328 22.16 2.52 -2.09
N LEU A 329 21.38 1.90 -1.19
CA LEU A 329 19.93 1.89 -1.24
C LEU A 329 19.36 2.77 -0.13
N GLY A 330 18.46 3.67 -0.51
CA GLY A 330 17.70 4.52 0.38
C GLY A 330 16.30 3.93 0.59
N PHE A 331 15.87 3.89 1.85
CA PHE A 331 14.52 3.51 2.24
C PHE A 331 13.85 4.73 2.83
N TYR A 332 12.69 5.09 2.32
CA TYR A 332 11.95 6.25 2.77
C TYR A 332 10.48 5.89 2.98
N LEU A 333 10.00 6.08 4.20
CA LEU A 333 8.58 6.07 4.51
C LEU A 333 8.12 7.53 4.64
N PRO A 334 7.36 8.06 3.67
CA PRO A 334 6.89 9.43 3.74
C PRO A 334 5.95 9.65 4.93
N ASP A 335 6.05 10.81 5.54
CA ASP A 335 5.09 11.30 6.53
C ASP A 335 3.89 11.92 5.78
N THR A 336 2.92 11.08 5.43
CA THR A 336 1.73 11.45 4.64
C THR A 336 0.47 10.93 5.30
N THR A 337 -0.68 11.52 4.94
CA THR A 337 -2.00 11.04 5.36
C THR A 337 -2.20 9.55 5.10
N ILE A 338 -1.63 9.00 4.02
CA ILE A 338 -1.70 7.56 3.71
C ILE A 338 -1.01 6.71 4.78
N ASN A 339 0.16 7.12 5.26
CA ASN A 339 0.97 6.34 6.20
C ASN A 339 0.62 6.62 7.68
N THR A 340 0.00 7.76 7.96
CA THR A 340 -0.52 8.13 9.29
C THR A 340 -1.91 7.56 9.52
N PHE A 341 -2.83 7.75 8.57
CA PHE A 341 -4.18 7.19 8.59
C PHE A 341 -4.26 6.01 7.61
N ASP A 342 -3.54 4.96 7.99
CA ASP A 342 -3.30 3.78 7.18
C ASP A 342 -4.36 2.69 7.33
N VAL A 343 -5.23 2.79 8.32
CA VAL A 343 -6.44 1.97 8.43
C VAL A 343 -7.63 2.79 7.94
N VAL A 344 -8.34 2.28 6.94
CA VAL A 344 -9.48 2.98 6.32
C VAL A 344 -10.67 2.07 6.10
N GLY A 345 -11.86 2.60 6.36
CA GLY A 345 -13.13 1.99 5.98
C GLY A 345 -13.47 2.36 4.54
N ILE A 346 -13.82 1.38 3.72
CA ILE A 346 -14.15 1.55 2.29
C ILE A 346 -15.58 1.09 2.01
N ASN A 347 -16.35 1.94 1.33
CA ASN A 347 -17.68 1.59 0.84
C ASN A 347 -17.58 0.58 -0.32
N GLU A 348 -18.21 -0.57 -0.19
CA GLU A 348 -18.20 -1.63 -1.21
C GLU A 348 -18.87 -1.23 -2.51
N SER A 349 -19.85 -0.33 -2.46
CA SER A 349 -20.65 0.07 -3.62
C SER A 349 -19.86 0.89 -4.65
N ASP A 350 -18.93 1.73 -4.20
CA ASP A 350 -18.24 2.71 -5.04
C ASP A 350 -16.73 2.85 -4.76
N GLY A 351 -16.21 2.16 -3.74
CA GLY A 351 -14.80 2.21 -3.36
C GLY A 351 -14.37 3.51 -2.67
N SER A 352 -15.31 4.39 -2.30
CA SER A 352 -15.02 5.62 -1.58
C SER A 352 -14.60 5.34 -0.14
N GLU A 353 -13.77 6.24 0.42
CA GLU A 353 -13.35 6.18 1.82
C GLU A 353 -14.50 6.66 2.73
N ALA A 354 -14.98 5.77 3.60
CA ALA A 354 -16.00 6.09 4.61
C ALA A 354 -15.38 6.78 5.83
N TYR A 355 -14.20 6.33 6.24
CA TYR A 355 -13.40 6.90 7.33
C TYR A 355 -11.94 6.47 7.24
N SER A 356 -11.09 7.14 8.00
CA SER A 356 -9.68 6.80 8.20
C SER A 356 -9.30 6.95 9.67
N ASP A 357 -8.43 6.09 10.18
CA ASP A 357 -8.05 6.05 11.60
C ASP A 357 -6.54 5.84 11.76
N ASP A 358 -5.92 6.54 12.71
CA ASP A 358 -4.55 6.24 13.12
C ASP A 358 -4.59 5.25 14.29
N ARG A 359 -4.32 4.00 13.96
CA ARG A 359 -4.28 2.90 14.93
C ARG A 359 -2.85 2.50 15.29
N THR A 360 -1.86 3.28 14.85
CA THR A 360 -0.43 3.00 15.04
C THR A 360 -0.08 3.03 16.52
N THR A 361 0.64 2.01 16.97
CA THR A 361 1.18 1.90 18.34
C THR A 361 2.70 1.93 18.34
N GLU A 362 3.32 1.36 17.31
CA GLU A 362 4.77 1.36 17.11
C GLU A 362 5.05 1.50 15.62
N ASN A 363 6.10 2.25 15.27
CA ASN A 363 6.57 2.37 13.90
C ASN A 363 8.09 2.49 13.92
N PHE A 364 8.78 1.67 13.13
CA PHE A 364 10.23 1.62 13.12
C PHE A 364 10.74 0.96 11.83
N TYR A 365 12.04 1.05 11.60
CA TYR A 365 12.69 0.23 10.58
C TYR A 365 13.64 -0.78 11.20
N LEU A 366 13.79 -1.92 10.52
CA LEU A 366 14.74 -2.97 10.84
C LEU A 366 15.86 -2.97 9.82
N ASP A 367 17.07 -3.05 10.33
CA ASP A 367 18.27 -3.38 9.57
C ASP A 367 19.00 -4.53 10.26
N ILE A 368 19.00 -5.69 9.60
CA ILE A 368 19.68 -6.90 10.06
C ILE A 368 20.61 -7.36 8.93
N PRO A 369 21.92 -7.03 8.97
CA PRO A 369 22.87 -7.39 7.91
C PRO A 369 23.02 -8.90 7.73
N TYR A 370 22.87 -9.67 8.82
CA TYR A 370 22.96 -11.12 8.83
C TYR A 370 21.76 -11.71 9.58
N ARG A 371 20.58 -11.70 8.94
CA ARG A 371 19.38 -12.37 9.49
C ARG A 371 19.59 -13.88 9.53
N THR A 372 20.23 -14.38 8.48
CA THR A 372 20.99 -15.63 8.49
C THR A 372 22.43 -15.29 8.09
N PRO A 373 23.39 -16.23 8.18
CA PRO A 373 24.75 -15.98 7.71
C PRO A 373 24.84 -15.58 6.22
N SER A 374 23.83 -15.90 5.42
CA SER A 374 23.80 -15.71 3.96
C SER A 374 22.81 -14.65 3.48
N MET A 375 21.99 -14.07 4.36
CA MET A 375 20.89 -13.21 3.95
C MET A 375 20.68 -12.04 4.91
N SER A 376 20.56 -10.84 4.34
CA SER A 376 20.17 -9.64 5.09
C SER A 376 18.65 -9.49 5.15
N TRP A 377 18.17 -8.64 6.07
CA TRP A 377 16.76 -8.28 6.15
C TRP A 377 16.61 -6.80 6.51
N ILE A 378 15.97 -6.04 5.62
CA ILE A 378 15.94 -4.58 5.67
C ILE A 378 14.54 -4.07 5.32
N GLY A 379 13.96 -3.21 6.14
CA GLY A 379 12.66 -2.63 5.82
C GLY A 379 11.94 -1.94 6.98
N PHE A 380 10.64 -1.73 6.83
CA PHE A 380 9.77 -1.08 7.79
C PHE A 380 8.93 -2.08 8.57
N ARG A 381 8.65 -1.75 9.83
CA ARG A 381 7.78 -2.50 10.73
C ARG A 381 6.81 -1.53 11.38
N LYS A 382 5.58 -1.99 11.56
CA LYS A 382 4.55 -1.24 12.26
C LYS A 382 3.77 -2.19 13.16
N ARG A 383 3.37 -1.71 14.34
CA ARG A 383 2.31 -2.34 15.13
C ARG A 383 1.11 -1.42 15.21
N PHE A 384 -0.09 -1.97 15.04
CA PHE A 384 -1.32 -1.19 15.13
C PHE A 384 -2.45 -2.01 15.75
N LYS A 385 -3.47 -1.35 16.31
CA LYS A 385 -4.48 -2.00 17.16
C LYS A 385 -5.27 -3.12 16.49
N GLY A 386 -5.53 -3.04 15.19
CA GLY A 386 -6.26 -4.08 14.46
C GLY A 386 -7.06 -3.61 13.27
N LEU A 387 -7.72 -4.57 12.62
CA LEU A 387 -8.81 -4.36 11.68
C LEU A 387 -10.08 -5.04 12.19
N ILE A 388 -11.20 -4.36 12.03
CA ILE A 388 -12.53 -4.78 12.46
C ILE A 388 -13.17 -5.60 11.35
N ASP A 389 -13.73 -6.74 11.72
CA ASP A 389 -14.47 -7.59 10.81
C ASP A 389 -15.67 -6.86 10.18
N LYS A 390 -15.87 -7.02 8.88
CA LYS A 390 -16.94 -6.34 8.14
C LYS A 390 -18.35 -6.65 8.67
N SER A 391 -18.59 -7.83 9.25
CA SER A 391 -19.90 -8.15 9.83
C SER A 391 -20.20 -7.36 11.10
N ILE A 392 -19.16 -7.00 11.86
CA ILE A 392 -19.27 -6.09 13.00
C ILE A 392 -19.52 -4.67 12.51
N LEU A 393 -18.73 -4.22 11.52
CA LEU A 393 -18.91 -2.90 10.90
C LEU A 393 -20.31 -2.75 10.32
N SER A 394 -20.88 -3.79 9.72
CA SER A 394 -22.18 -3.73 9.05
C SER A 394 -23.34 -3.31 9.96
N ALA A 395 -23.19 -3.42 11.29
CA ALA A 395 -24.18 -2.95 12.25
C ALA A 395 -24.22 -1.41 12.36
N THR A 396 -23.07 -0.74 12.19
CA THR A 396 -22.94 0.73 12.34
C THR A 396 -22.65 1.44 11.01
N ASN A 397 -22.01 0.73 10.08
CA ASN A 397 -21.53 1.16 8.78
C ASN A 397 -21.82 0.05 7.73
N PRO A 398 -23.08 -0.14 7.32
CA PRO A 398 -23.46 -1.18 6.38
C PRO A 398 -22.76 -1.01 5.02
N GLY A 399 -22.22 -2.12 4.50
CA GLY A 399 -21.51 -2.11 3.21
C GLY A 399 -20.09 -1.55 3.27
N VAL A 400 -19.49 -1.46 4.46
CA VAL A 400 -18.11 -1.03 4.66
C VAL A 400 -17.22 -2.21 5.08
N TYR A 401 -16.03 -2.30 4.49
CA TYR A 401 -14.94 -3.16 4.95
C TYR A 401 -13.71 -2.31 5.30
N GLU A 402 -12.81 -2.83 6.13
CA GLU A 402 -11.55 -2.14 6.44
C GLU A 402 -10.39 -2.63 5.58
N LYS A 403 -9.46 -1.72 5.26
CA LYS A 403 -8.15 -2.08 4.73
C LYS A 403 -7.03 -1.37 5.48
N PHE A 404 -5.87 -2.00 5.50
CA PHE A 404 -4.60 -1.38 5.81
C PHE A 404 -3.90 -0.97 4.51
N ARG A 405 -3.26 0.20 4.46
CA ARG A 405 -2.49 0.69 3.31
C ARG A 405 -1.12 1.23 3.73
N GLN A 406 -0.12 1.15 2.86
CA GLN A 406 1.16 1.82 3.10
C GLN A 406 1.78 2.25 1.78
N GLU A 407 2.50 3.38 1.79
CA GLU A 407 3.47 3.72 0.74
C GLU A 407 4.89 3.81 1.28
N SER A 408 5.84 3.31 0.51
CA SER A 408 7.28 3.40 0.78
C SER A 408 8.02 3.69 -0.53
N ILE A 409 9.25 4.20 -0.44
CA ILE A 409 10.07 4.52 -1.61
C ILE A 409 11.45 3.91 -1.45
N LEU A 410 11.88 3.17 -2.47
CA LEU A 410 13.27 2.75 -2.64
C LEU A 410 13.99 3.70 -3.58
N LEU A 411 15.20 4.12 -3.19
CA LEU A 411 16.08 4.96 -4.00
C LEU A 411 17.43 4.28 -4.20
N TYR A 412 18.10 4.63 -5.28
CA TYR A 412 19.46 4.16 -5.56
C TYR A 412 20.37 5.33 -5.93
N GLY A 413 21.58 5.36 -5.37
CA GLY A 413 22.60 6.35 -5.66
C GLY A 413 23.78 6.25 -4.68
N THR A 414 24.53 7.33 -4.54
CA THR A 414 25.47 7.52 -3.41
C THR A 414 24.72 7.99 -2.15
N PRO A 415 25.27 7.81 -0.94
CA PRO A 415 24.62 8.32 0.27
C PRO A 415 24.28 9.81 0.20
N ALA A 416 25.17 10.67 -0.31
CA ALA A 416 24.94 12.11 -0.44
C ALA A 416 23.73 12.41 -1.35
N GLN A 417 23.66 11.76 -2.51
CA GLN A 417 22.53 11.94 -3.43
C GLN A 417 21.21 11.48 -2.81
N ILE A 418 21.21 10.38 -2.07
CA ILE A 418 20.01 9.85 -1.41
C ILE A 418 19.56 10.79 -0.28
N LYS A 419 20.49 11.34 0.51
CA LYS A 419 20.16 12.36 1.52
C LYS A 419 19.48 13.58 0.89
N THR A 420 20.01 14.08 -0.23
CA THR A 420 19.38 15.18 -0.98
C THR A 420 17.98 14.79 -1.47
N ALA A 421 17.83 13.59 -2.02
CA ALA A 421 16.54 13.10 -2.50
C ALA A 421 15.51 12.96 -1.37
N PHE A 422 15.90 12.57 -0.15
CA PHE A 422 15.00 12.56 1.00
C PHE A 422 14.46 13.96 1.32
N THR A 423 15.29 15.00 1.26
CA THR A 423 14.81 16.38 1.45
C THR A 423 13.88 16.84 0.33
N GLN A 424 14.17 16.45 -0.91
CA GLN A 424 13.29 16.74 -2.05
C GLN A 424 11.93 16.03 -1.90
N LEU A 425 11.94 14.77 -1.42
CA LEU A 425 10.74 14.02 -1.13
C LEU A 425 9.93 14.61 0.01
N ASP A 426 10.57 15.07 1.10
CA ASP A 426 9.87 15.80 2.16
C ASP A 426 9.10 17.00 1.58
N THR A 427 9.76 17.78 0.70
CA THR A 427 9.13 18.94 0.07
C THR A 427 7.99 18.54 -0.86
N TYR A 428 8.21 17.54 -1.71
CA TYR A 428 7.18 17.00 -2.61
C TYR A 428 5.94 16.56 -1.83
N TYR A 429 6.12 15.76 -0.78
CA TYR A 429 4.99 15.29 0.02
C TYR A 429 4.36 16.39 0.86
N GLN A 430 5.10 17.36 1.39
CA GLN A 430 4.49 18.53 2.03
C GLN A 430 3.58 19.31 1.07
N THR A 431 3.96 19.46 -0.21
CA THR A 431 3.11 20.14 -1.20
C THR A 431 1.84 19.35 -1.55
N LEU A 432 1.90 18.02 -1.49
CA LEU A 432 0.74 17.15 -1.70
C LEU A 432 -0.12 16.98 -0.44
N SER A 433 0.52 17.04 0.73
CA SER A 433 -0.06 16.84 2.05
C SER A 433 -0.55 18.13 2.66
N ASN A 434 -0.60 19.26 1.94
CA ASN A 434 -1.36 20.42 2.37
C ASN A 434 -2.85 20.04 2.35
N PRO A 435 -3.45 19.66 3.49
CA PRO A 435 -4.91 19.53 3.58
C PRO A 435 -5.51 20.95 3.57
N GLU A 436 -4.62 21.93 3.78
CA GLU A 436 -4.80 23.35 3.81
C GLU A 436 -4.63 23.93 2.39
N PHE A 437 -5.52 23.53 1.47
CA PHE A 437 -6.33 24.58 0.84
C PHE A 437 -7.48 24.88 1.80
N THR A 438 -7.13 25.23 3.03
CA THR A 438 -8.02 25.85 3.97
C THR A 438 -8.34 27.16 3.30
N LEU A 439 -9.59 27.29 2.89
CA LEU A 439 -10.27 28.57 2.92
C LEU A 439 -10.35 29.05 4.39
N LYS A 440 -9.20 29.20 5.06
CA LYS A 440 -8.98 30.12 6.18
C LYS A 440 -8.61 31.43 5.46
N ASP A 441 -9.50 32.10 4.75
CA ASP A 441 -10.66 32.79 5.31
C ASP A 441 -11.95 32.55 4.54
N SER A 442 -12.92 31.94 5.20
CA SER A 442 -14.32 32.06 4.87
C SER A 442 -14.85 33.46 5.22
N SER A 443 -14.46 34.52 4.49
CA SER A 443 -15.23 35.78 4.54
C SER A 443 -14.90 36.87 3.50
N GLN A 444 -14.33 36.61 2.31
CA GLN A 444 -14.25 37.68 1.29
C GLN A 444 -15.43 37.67 0.33
N PHE A 445 -15.88 36.50 -0.12
CA PHE A 445 -17.04 36.40 -0.99
C PHE A 445 -17.71 35.01 -1.00
N GLU A 446 -19.00 34.97 -1.27
CA GLU A 446 -19.79 33.78 -1.61
C GLU A 446 -20.06 33.76 -3.12
N MET A 447 -20.23 32.57 -3.69
CA MET A 447 -20.44 32.38 -5.13
C MET A 447 -21.54 31.35 -5.36
N TYR A 448 -22.60 31.71 -6.09
CA TYR A 448 -23.74 30.83 -6.37
C TYR A 448 -24.49 31.20 -7.66
N PRO A 449 -25.09 30.23 -8.36
CA PRO A 449 -24.88 28.79 -8.18
C PRO A 449 -23.46 28.40 -8.63
N ASN A 450 -22.92 27.35 -8.02
CA ASN A 450 -21.68 26.71 -8.45
C ASN A 450 -21.75 25.23 -8.09
N PRO A 451 -21.85 24.31 -9.07
CA PRO A 451 -21.74 24.52 -10.52
C PRO A 451 -22.86 25.36 -11.16
N THR A 452 -22.65 25.85 -12.39
CA THR A 452 -23.64 26.66 -13.13
C THR A 452 -23.62 26.42 -14.64
N ASN A 453 -24.71 26.75 -15.33
CA ASN A 453 -24.79 26.94 -16.78
C ASN A 453 -25.38 28.33 -17.15
N THR A 454 -25.49 29.23 -16.17
CA THR A 454 -25.94 30.62 -16.28
C THR A 454 -25.01 31.57 -15.50
N ASP A 455 -25.28 32.88 -15.56
CA ASP A 455 -24.52 33.89 -14.80
C ASP A 455 -24.29 33.48 -13.33
N ILE A 456 -23.12 33.77 -12.80
CA ILE A 456 -22.75 33.47 -11.40
C ILE A 456 -22.94 34.71 -10.57
N HIS A 457 -23.62 34.58 -9.44
CA HIS A 457 -23.74 35.65 -8.46
C HIS A 457 -22.60 35.58 -7.45
N LEU A 458 -21.99 36.72 -7.17
CA LEU A 458 -21.04 36.91 -6.09
C LEU A 458 -21.67 37.78 -5.01
N LYS A 459 -21.58 37.35 -3.76
CA LYS A 459 -21.85 38.20 -2.59
C LYS A 459 -20.51 38.52 -1.95
N LEU A 460 -20.14 39.79 -1.95
CA LEU A 460 -18.84 40.33 -1.57
C LEU A 460 -18.92 40.92 -0.17
N ASN A 461 -17.85 40.75 0.62
CA ASN A 461 -17.76 41.26 1.99
C ASN A 461 -16.90 42.54 2.08
N SER A 462 -16.52 43.13 0.95
CA SER A 462 -15.79 44.39 0.82
C SER A 462 -16.54 45.35 -0.09
N ASN A 463 -16.46 46.65 0.20
CA ASN A 463 -17.00 47.73 -0.64
C ASN A 463 -16.17 48.00 -1.90
N GLU A 464 -14.99 47.40 -2.01
CA GLU A 464 -14.17 47.40 -3.22
C GLU A 464 -13.56 46.00 -3.41
N SER A 465 -13.87 45.38 -4.53
CA SER A 465 -13.48 44.01 -4.81
C SER A 465 -12.97 43.89 -6.24
N LYS A 466 -11.70 43.51 -6.38
CA LYS A 466 -11.13 43.12 -7.66
C LYS A 466 -11.47 41.66 -7.94
N ILE A 467 -12.24 41.41 -9.00
CA ILE A 467 -12.67 40.07 -9.41
C ILE A 467 -11.89 39.68 -10.66
N GLU A 468 -11.28 38.50 -10.65
CA GLU A 468 -10.56 37.94 -11.79
C GLU A 468 -10.95 36.47 -11.96
N VAL A 469 -11.12 36.01 -13.20
CA VAL A 469 -11.36 34.59 -13.49
C VAL A 469 -10.25 34.05 -14.36
N PHE A 470 -9.76 32.86 -14.02
CA PHE A 470 -8.70 32.14 -14.73
C PHE A 470 -9.22 30.78 -15.20
N ASN A 471 -8.79 30.35 -16.39
CA ASN A 471 -9.02 28.97 -16.84
C ASN A 471 -8.01 27.99 -16.21
N LEU A 472 -8.14 26.71 -16.52
CA LEU A 472 -7.24 25.64 -16.04
C LEU A 472 -5.76 25.84 -16.38
N LEU A 473 -5.45 26.58 -17.45
CA LEU A 473 -4.08 26.90 -17.86
C LEU A 473 -3.51 28.13 -17.14
N GLY A 474 -4.27 28.72 -16.21
CA GLY A 474 -3.88 29.94 -15.49
C GLY A 474 -4.04 31.22 -16.33
N VAL A 475 -4.69 31.16 -17.49
CA VAL A 475 -4.94 32.34 -18.33
C VAL A 475 -6.14 33.11 -17.78
N LYS A 476 -5.97 34.41 -17.53
CA LYS A 476 -7.05 35.31 -17.12
C LYS A 476 -8.04 35.53 -18.27
N ILE A 477 -9.32 35.28 -18.02
CA ILE A 477 -10.40 35.38 -19.00
C ILE A 477 -11.46 36.42 -18.65
N TYR A 478 -11.47 36.91 -17.41
CA TYR A 478 -12.39 37.93 -16.91
C TYR A 478 -11.70 38.79 -15.86
N GLU A 479 -12.01 40.07 -15.83
CA GLU A 479 -11.57 41.02 -14.82
C GLU A 479 -12.63 42.09 -14.62
N ALA A 480 -12.94 42.41 -13.37
CA ALA A 480 -13.83 43.49 -13.00
C ALA A 480 -13.37 44.14 -11.67
N LEU A 481 -13.67 45.42 -11.51
CA LEU A 481 -13.55 46.12 -10.24
C LEU A 481 -14.97 46.49 -9.79
N GLU A 482 -15.39 45.95 -8.65
CA GLU A 482 -16.75 46.08 -8.15
C GLU A 482 -16.78 46.89 -6.85
N PHE A 483 -17.69 47.86 -6.78
CA PHE A 483 -17.85 48.74 -5.61
C PHE A 483 -19.11 48.44 -4.78
N SER A 484 -19.78 47.33 -5.09
CA SER A 484 -20.97 46.86 -4.40
C SER A 484 -20.70 45.55 -3.65
N ASN A 485 -21.58 45.21 -2.71
CA ASN A 485 -21.52 43.96 -1.96
C ASN A 485 -22.12 42.76 -2.73
N GLN A 486 -22.58 42.97 -3.97
CA GLN A 486 -23.13 41.91 -4.81
C GLN A 486 -22.90 42.21 -6.29
N THR A 487 -22.43 41.23 -7.05
CA THR A 487 -22.29 41.38 -8.50
C THR A 487 -22.50 40.06 -9.21
N LYS A 488 -22.39 40.06 -10.53
CA LYS A 488 -22.52 38.84 -11.34
C LYS A 488 -21.41 38.72 -12.38
N ILE A 489 -20.97 37.48 -12.57
CA ILE A 489 -20.05 37.12 -13.65
C ILE A 489 -20.88 36.55 -14.81
N PRO A 490 -20.91 37.21 -15.98
CA PRO A 490 -21.64 36.73 -17.15
C PRO A 490 -20.91 35.56 -17.82
N ILE A 491 -21.28 34.32 -17.50
CA ILE A 491 -20.53 33.14 -17.97
C ILE A 491 -20.61 32.92 -19.48
N HIS A 492 -21.60 33.52 -20.16
CA HIS A 492 -21.72 33.43 -21.62
C HIS A 492 -20.51 34.03 -22.36
N GLN A 493 -19.68 34.80 -21.66
CA GLN A 493 -18.42 35.32 -22.17
C GLN A 493 -17.30 34.26 -22.17
N PHE A 494 -17.50 33.14 -21.46
CA PHE A 494 -16.52 32.07 -21.35
C PHE A 494 -16.77 31.07 -22.48
N LYS A 495 -15.72 30.78 -23.24
CA LYS A 495 -15.84 30.07 -24.52
C LYS A 495 -16.08 28.56 -24.37
N GLU A 496 -15.80 28.01 -23.19
CA GLU A 496 -15.75 26.57 -22.96
C GLU A 496 -16.41 26.19 -21.62
N THR A 497 -17.01 25.01 -21.57
CA THR A 497 -17.45 24.38 -20.33
C THR A 497 -16.23 23.79 -19.63
N GLY A 498 -16.24 23.73 -18.30
CA GLY A 498 -15.10 23.19 -17.54
C GLY A 498 -14.82 23.91 -16.23
N LEU A 499 -13.58 23.73 -15.75
CA LEU A 499 -13.12 24.26 -14.48
C LEU A 499 -12.48 25.64 -14.63
N TYR A 500 -12.81 26.53 -13.71
CA TYR A 500 -12.27 27.87 -13.62
C TYR A 500 -11.91 28.22 -12.18
N PHE A 501 -11.07 29.25 -12.01
CA PHE A 501 -10.74 29.80 -10.70
C PHE A 501 -11.16 31.26 -10.65
N VAL A 502 -12.03 31.60 -9.70
CA VAL A 502 -12.48 32.97 -9.43
C VAL A 502 -11.67 33.51 -8.26
N ARG A 503 -10.89 34.56 -8.52
CA ARG A 503 -10.15 35.32 -7.51
C ARG A 503 -10.92 36.59 -7.20
N VAL A 504 -11.19 36.84 -5.92
CA VAL A 504 -11.67 38.14 -5.44
C VAL A 504 -10.65 38.65 -4.45
N ASN A 505 -10.01 39.77 -4.77
CA ASN A 505 -8.86 40.31 -4.05
C ASN A 505 -7.78 39.22 -3.90
N ASN A 506 -7.54 38.75 -2.68
CA ASN A 506 -6.55 37.72 -2.37
C ASN A 506 -7.16 36.33 -2.12
N THR A 507 -8.47 36.16 -2.30
CA THR A 507 -9.17 34.89 -2.05
C THR A 507 -9.55 34.21 -3.36
N LEU A 508 -9.29 32.91 -3.47
CA LEU A 508 -9.58 32.10 -4.66
C LEU A 508 -10.68 31.08 -4.37
N LYS A 509 -11.63 30.93 -5.29
CA LYS A 509 -12.65 29.85 -5.27
C LYS A 509 -12.72 29.14 -6.61
N LYS A 510 -12.97 27.83 -6.56
CA LYS A 510 -13.17 26.98 -7.73
C LYS A 510 -14.58 27.18 -8.30
N LEU A 511 -14.69 27.29 -9.61
CA LEU A 511 -15.95 27.40 -10.36
C LEU A 511 -16.04 26.25 -11.37
N VAL A 512 -17.23 25.64 -11.47
CA VAL A 512 -17.55 24.61 -12.46
C VAL A 512 -18.67 25.13 -13.38
N ILE A 513 -18.41 25.15 -14.69
CA ILE A 513 -19.39 25.49 -15.72
C ILE A 513 -19.72 24.25 -16.56
N TYR A 514 -21.01 23.96 -16.71
CA TYR A 514 -21.50 22.83 -17.50
C TYR A 514 -21.77 23.15 -18.95
#